data_AF-A0A815VFR1-F1
#
_entry.id   AF-A0A815VFR1-F1
#
_cell.length_a   1.000
_cell.length_b   1.000
_cell.length_c   1.000
_cell.angle_alpha   90.00
_cell.angle_beta   90.00
_cell.angle_gamma   90.00
#
_symmetry.space_group_name_H-M   'P 1'
#
loop_
_entity.id
_entity.type
_entity.pdbx_description
1 polymer ?
#
loop_
_entity_poly.entity_id
_entity_poly.type
_entity_poly.pdbx_seq_one_letter_code
_entity_poly.pdbx_strand_id
1 'polypeptide(L)' 'MLYKDVLKYGYFQLQRAQKSYLDSCFTSKKIDLHLIKRFIEIQVILLVPICPHICDHVYQFLHPEKSIMNAKWPIP' A
#
# COMPACT_ATOMS: atom_id res chain seq x y z
N MET A 1 2.89 19.25 -12.36
CA MET A 1 2.81 18.13 -11.40
C MET A 1 3.00 16.83 -12.18
N LEU A 2 3.97 15.99 -11.80
CA LEU A 2 4.35 14.76 -12.53
C LEU A 2 3.55 13.55 -12.06
N TYR A 3 2.24 13.52 -12.35
CA TYR A 3 1.35 12.44 -11.91
C TYR A 3 1.72 11.06 -12.49
N LYS A 4 2.29 11.04 -13.70
CA LYS A 4 2.79 9.81 -14.34
C LYS A 4 3.91 9.15 -13.52
N ASP A 5 4.82 9.95 -13.00
CA ASP A 5 5.93 9.44 -12.19
C ASP A 5 5.42 9.00 -10.81
N VAL A 6 4.49 9.74 -10.21
CA VAL A 6 3.84 9.32 -8.96
C VAL A 6 3.22 7.92 -9.09
N LEU A 7 2.52 7.62 -10.19
CA LEU A 7 1.95 6.29 -10.40
C LEU A 7 3.03 5.22 -10.64
N LYS A 8 4.06 5.56 -11.41
CA LYS A 8 5.20 4.66 -11.68
C LYS A 8 5.91 4.24 -10.40
N TYR A 9 6.28 5.20 -9.56
CA TYR A 9 7.05 4.96 -8.33
C TYR A 9 6.14 4.55 -7.16
N GLY A 10 4.99 5.20 -6.98
CA GLY A 10 4.09 5.00 -5.85
C GLY A 10 3.16 3.79 -5.93
N TYR A 11 2.98 3.19 -7.11
CA TYR A 11 2.14 2.00 -7.28
C TYR A 11 2.89 0.86 -7.97
N PHE A 12 3.31 1.04 -9.22
CA PHE A 12 3.86 -0.07 -10.01
C PHE A 12 5.16 -0.64 -9.42
N GLN A 13 6.06 0.22 -8.94
CA GLN A 13 7.30 -0.26 -8.32
C GLN A 13 7.07 -0.92 -6.96
N LEU A 14 6.18 -0.37 -6.13
CA LEU A 14 5.81 -0.96 -4.85
C LEU A 14 5.19 -2.35 -5.03
N GLN A 15 4.26 -2.52 -5.98
CA GLN A 15 3.70 -3.83 -6.31
C GLN A 15 4.75 -4.81 -6.81
N ARG A 16 5.70 -4.35 -7.64
CA ARG A 16 6.81 -5.20 -8.10
C ARG A 16 7.68 -5.66 -6.92
N ALA A 17 7.96 -4.78 -5.96
CA ALA A 17 8.72 -5.11 -4.76
C ALA A 17 7.97 -6.13 -3.88
N GLN A 18 6.66 -5.96 -3.68
CA GLN A 18 5.83 -6.93 -2.97
C GLN A 18 5.88 -8.31 -3.64
N LYS A 19 5.74 -8.35 -4.96
CA LYS A 19 5.82 -9.62 -5.71
C LYS A 19 7.19 -10.28 -5.52
N SER A 20 8.27 -9.53 -5.66
CA SER A 20 9.63 -10.04 -5.43
C SER A 20 9.82 -10.57 -4.00
N TYR A 21 9.22 -9.93 -3.00
CA TYR A 21 9.22 -10.41 -1.61
C TYR A 21 8.48 -11.74 -1.49
N LEU A 22 7.28 -11.86 -2.04
CA LEU A 22 6.50 -13.10 -2.00
C LEU A 22 7.20 -14.25 -2.72
N ASP A 23 7.78 -13.98 -3.90
CA ASP A 23 8.56 -14.97 -4.66
C ASP A 23 9.77 -15.47 -3.84
N SER A 24 10.43 -14.58 -3.11
CA SER A 24 11.56 -14.93 -2.23
C SER A 24 11.13 -15.71 -0.99
N CYS A 25 9.98 -15.35 -0.41
CA CYS A 25 9.40 -16.03 0.75
C CYS A 25 8.83 -17.41 0.42
N PHE A 26 8.43 -17.65 -0.84
CA PHE A 26 7.99 -18.97 -1.29
C PHE A 26 9.08 -20.04 -1.06
N THR A 27 10.34 -19.67 -1.24
CA THR A 27 11.49 -20.54 -0.99
C THR A 27 11.75 -20.77 0.50
N SER A 28 11.51 -19.77 1.36
CA SER A 28 11.84 -19.81 2.80
C SER A 28 10.67 -20.19 3.72
N LYS A 29 9.45 -20.37 3.19
CA LYS A 29 8.20 -20.74 3.91
C LYS A 29 7.81 -19.81 5.07
N LYS A 30 8.40 -18.62 5.17
CA LYS A 30 8.05 -17.64 6.21
C LYS A 30 7.65 -16.32 5.56
N ILE A 31 6.41 -15.92 5.81
CA ILE A 31 5.85 -14.65 5.37
C ILE A 31 5.54 -13.82 6.61
N ASP A 32 6.09 -12.61 6.69
CA ASP A 32 5.81 -11.69 7.78
C ASP A 32 4.49 -10.97 7.51
N LEU A 33 3.44 -11.42 8.18
CA LEU A 33 2.10 -10.81 8.08
C LEU A 33 2.10 -9.33 8.47
N HIS A 34 2.97 -8.93 9.39
CA HIS A 34 3.12 -7.53 9.79
C HIS A 34 3.64 -6.65 8.63
N LEU A 35 4.60 -7.18 7.85
CA LEU A 35 5.15 -6.46 6.69
C LEU A 35 4.11 -6.30 5.59
N ILE A 36 3.31 -7.34 5.32
CA ILE A 36 2.21 -7.27 4.34
C ILE A 36 1.17 -6.25 4.76
N LYS A 37 0.76 -6.23 6.04
CA LYS A 37 -0.19 -5.23 6.55
C LYS A 37 0.36 -3.81 6.37
N ARG A 38 1.62 -3.57 6.75
CA ARG A 38 2.28 -2.26 6.56
C ARG A 38 2.37 -1.87 5.07
N PHE A 39 2.66 -2.82 4.19
CA PHE A 39 2.67 -2.58 2.75
C PHE A 39 1.29 -2.10 2.25
N ILE A 40 0.22 -2.78 2.66
CA ILE A 40 -1.15 -2.41 2.29
C ILE A 40 -1.48 -0.99 2.76
N GLU A 41 -1.15 -0.64 4.01
CA GLU A 41 -1.37 0.71 4.55
C GLU A 41 -0.69 1.80 3.73
N ILE A 42 0.61 1.61 3.44
CA ILE A 42 1.39 2.59 2.66
C ILE A 42 0.83 2.69 1.24
N GLN A 43 0.53 1.56 0.60
CA GLN A 43 0.00 1.53 -0.77
C GLN A 43 -1.34 2.28 -0.89
N VAL A 44 -2.18 2.11 0.12
CA VAL A 44 -3.51 2.73 0.20
C VAL A 44 -3.40 4.23 0.43
N ILE A 45 -2.51 4.72 1.31
CA ILE A 45 -2.30 6.16 1.53
C ILE A 45 -1.71 6.85 0.29
N LEU A 46 -0.75 6.22 -0.40
CA LEU A 46 -0.14 6.78 -1.61
C LEU A 46 -1.14 6.92 -2.77
N LEU A 47 -2.17 6.07 -2.80
CA LEU A 47 -3.17 6.02 -3.87
C LEU A 47 -4.40 6.91 -3.61
N VAL A 48 -4.57 7.45 -2.40
CA VAL A 48 -5.63 8.41 -2.02
C VAL A 48 -5.88 9.52 -3.05
N PRO A 49 -4.86 10.26 -3.55
CA PRO A 49 -5.11 11.39 -4.44
C PRO A 49 -5.62 10.97 -5.84
N ILE A 50 -5.56 9.69 -6.19
CA ILE A 50 -5.98 9.16 -7.49
C ILE A 50 -7.33 8.44 -7.35
N CYS A 51 -7.47 7.57 -6.35
CA CYS A 51 -8.65 6.72 -6.17
C CYS A 51 -9.15 6.73 -4.71
N PRO A 52 -9.74 7.83 -4.23
CA PRO A 52 -10.10 7.98 -2.81
C PRO A 52 -11.14 6.95 -2.34
N HIS A 53 -12.17 6.66 -3.15
CA HIS A 53 -13.26 5.76 -2.78
C HIS A 53 -12.78 4.32 -2.50
N ILE A 54 -11.90 3.81 -3.37
CA ILE A 54 -11.35 2.45 -3.23
C ILE A 54 -10.41 2.41 -2.02
N CYS A 55 -9.59 3.44 -1.86
CA CYS A 55 -8.64 3.51 -0.76
C CYS A 55 -9.36 3.59 0.60
N ASP A 56 -10.45 4.34 0.69
CA ASP A 56 -11.26 4.42 1.93
C ASP A 56 -11.92 3.06 2.25
N HIS A 57 -12.47 2.37 1.25
CA HIS A 57 -13.04 1.03 1.44
C HIS A 57 -12.00 0.00 1.90
N VAL A 58 -10.80 0.00 1.30
CA VAL A 58 -9.69 -0.89 1.72
C VAL A 58 -9.16 -0.51 3.10
N TYR A 59 -9.08 0.78 3.41
CA TYR A 59 -8.63 1.26 4.71
C TYR A 59 -9.61 0.92 5.83
N GLN A 60 -10.93 1.04 5.59
CA GLN A 60 -11.97 0.62 6.53
C GLN A 60 -11.93 -0.89 6.83
N PHE A 61 -11.55 -1.73 5.86
CA PHE A 61 -11.34 -3.16 6.11
C PHE A 61 -10.19 -3.43 7.08
N LEU A 62 -9.14 -2.61 7.05
CA LEU A 62 -7.97 -2.78 7.91
C LEU A 62 -8.14 -2.07 9.28
N HIS A 63 -8.77 -0.89 9.25
CA HIS A 63 -9.03 0.00 10.37
C HIS A 63 -10.52 0.37 10.37
N PRO A 64 -11.38 -0.46 11.00
CA PRO A 64 -12.80 -0.16 11.08
C PRO A 64 -13.03 1.21 11.74
N GLU A 65 -14.03 1.94 11.25
CA GLU A 65 -14.46 3.27 11.72
C GLU A 65 -13.51 4.45 11.47
N LYS A 66 -12.39 4.25 10.76
CA LYS A 66 -11.50 5.36 10.38
C LYS A 66 -11.62 5.65 8.89
N SER A 67 -11.79 6.93 8.56
CA SER A 67 -11.64 7.38 7.17
C SER A 67 -10.18 7.65 6.85
N ILE A 68 -9.78 7.30 5.63
CA ILE A 68 -8.45 7.53 5.11
C ILE A 68 -8.09 9.01 4.98
N MET A 69 -9.08 9.90 4.91
CA MET A 69 -8.87 11.34 4.80
C MET A 69 -8.17 11.95 6.02
N ASN A 70 -8.29 11.29 7.18
CA ASN A 70 -7.61 11.70 8.42
C ASN A 70 -6.23 11.03 8.57
N ALA A 71 -5.83 10.17 7.64
CA ALA A 71 -4.55 9.48 7.70
C ALA A 71 -3.40 10.45 7.41
N LYS A 72 -2.31 10.33 8.17
CA LYS A 72 -1.08 11.09 7.92
C LYS A 72 -0.33 10.47 6.75
N TRP A 73 0.40 11.31 6.01
CA TRP A 73 1.30 10.84 4.96
C TRP A 73 2.35 9.87 5.53
N PRO A 74 2.68 8.75 4.84
CA PRO A 74 3.66 7.79 5.33
C PRO A 74 5.04 8.45 5.43
N ILE A 75 5.71 8.18 6.55
CA ILE A 75 7.09 8.59 6.79
C ILE A 75 7.99 7.43 6.35
N PRO A 76 9.07 7.69 5.59
CA PRO A 76 10.02 6.66 5.16
C PRO A 76 10.68 5.93 6.34
#